data_AF-A0A7W8CVE1-F1
#
_entry.id   AF-A0A7W8CVE1-F1
#
_cell.length_a   1.000
_cell.length_b   1.000
_cell.length_c   1.000
_cell.angle_alpha   90.00
_cell.angle_beta   90.00
_cell.angle_gamma   90.00
#
_symmetry.space_group_name_H-M   'P 1'
#
loop_
_entity.id
_entity.type
_entity.pdbx_description
1 polymer ?
#
loop_
_entity_poly.entity_id
_entity_poly.type
_entity_poly.pdbx_seq_one_letter_code
_entity_poly.pdbx_strand_id
1 'polypeptide(L)'
;MNRKRVPRIIGGFIGFVVGGIGGAFFGLVVGGTFLGGLDIYESTGLEGYELAAYVGAIAGAIVMTIVGAKFAQRVADKKGQGNFK
;
A
#
# COMPACT_ATOMS: atom_id res chain seq x y z
N MET A 1 -24.10 -8.45 2.29
CA MET A 1 -22.97 -8.17 1.38
C MET A 1 -22.82 -9.32 0.39
N ASN A 2 -22.70 -9.08 -0.92
CA ASN A 2 -22.54 -10.16 -1.90
C ASN A 2 -21.26 -10.97 -1.60
N ARG A 3 -21.38 -12.29 -1.36
CA ARG A 3 -20.24 -13.18 -1.04
C ARG A 3 -19.08 -13.06 -2.03
N LYS A 4 -19.38 -12.74 -3.31
CA LYS A 4 -18.39 -12.51 -4.37
C LYS A 4 -17.52 -11.26 -4.18
N ARG A 5 -17.95 -10.27 -3.40
CA ARG A 5 -17.20 -9.03 -3.13
C ARG A 5 -16.32 -9.10 -1.88
N VAL A 6 -16.59 -10.05 -0.97
CA VAL A 6 -15.87 -10.21 0.30
C VAL A 6 -14.36 -10.45 0.08
N PRO A 7 -13.92 -11.33 -0.83
CA PRO A 7 -12.49 -11.56 -1.05
C PRO A 7 -11.77 -10.32 -1.58
N ARG A 8 -12.44 -9.54 -2.45
CA ARG A 8 -11.91 -8.29 -2.98
C ARG A 8 -11.63 -7.27 -1.87
N ILE A 9 -12.58 -7.12 -0.95
CA ILE A 9 -12.47 -6.17 0.16
C ILE A 9 -11.36 -6.60 1.12
N ILE A 10 -11.33 -7.88 1.50
CA ILE A 10 -10.29 -8.40 2.42
C ILE A 10 -8.91 -8.28 1.78
N GLY A 11 -8.75 -8.70 0.52
CA GLY A 11 -7.48 -8.58 -0.19
C GLY A 11 -7.05 -7.13 -0.36
N GLY A 12 -7.99 -6.23 -0.62
CA GLY A 12 -7.73 -4.79 -0.69
C GLY A 12 -7.28 -4.22 0.66
N PHE A 13 -7.92 -4.60 1.76
CA PHE A 13 -7.56 -4.14 3.09
C PHE A 13 -6.17 -4.64 3.52
N ILE A 14 -5.86 -5.91 3.29
CA ILE A 14 -4.51 -6.45 3.54
C ILE A 14 -3.48 -5.71 2.67
N GLY A 15 -3.81 -5.50 1.39
CA GLY A 15 -2.99 -4.70 0.49
C GLY A 15 -2.75 -3.28 0.99
N PHE A 16 -3.78 -2.61 1.52
CA PHE A 16 -3.68 -1.28 2.11
C PHE A 16 -2.68 -1.24 3.26
N VAL A 17 -2.81 -2.16 4.23
CA VAL A 17 -1.94 -2.20 5.41
C VAL A 17 -0.49 -2.48 5.01
N VAL A 18 -0.26 -3.53 4.21
CA VAL A 18 1.09 -3.91 3.76
C VAL A 18 1.70 -2.82 2.88
N GLY A 19 0.91 -2.23 1.98
CA GLY A 19 1.34 -1.14 1.12
C GLY A 19 1.65 0.15 1.87
N GLY A 20 0.86 0.48 2.88
CA GLY A 20 1.10 1.64 3.73
C GLY A 20 2.42 1.50 4.49
N ILE A 21 2.63 0.36 5.16
CA ILE A 21 3.86 0.11 5.92
C ILE A 21 5.08 0.03 4.99
N GLY A 22 4.99 -0.78 3.92
CA GLY A 22 6.08 -0.94 2.96
C GLY A 22 6.40 0.35 2.22
N GLY A 23 5.36 1.07 1.79
CA GLY A 23 5.49 2.37 1.14
C GLY A 23 6.10 3.43 2.04
N ALA A 24 5.70 3.48 3.32
CA ALA A 24 6.29 4.37 4.31
C ALA A 24 7.78 4.07 4.51
N PHE A 25 8.14 2.79 4.63
CA PHE A 25 9.53 2.35 4.77
C PHE A 25 10.37 2.75 3.55
N PHE A 26 9.91 2.47 2.34
CA PHE A 26 10.60 2.91 1.12
C PHE A 26 10.68 4.44 1.03
N GLY A 27 9.63 5.15 1.42
CA GLY A 27 9.60 6.60 1.51
C GLY A 27 10.65 7.14 2.48
N LEU A 28 10.80 6.53 3.66
CA LEU A 28 11.86 6.87 4.62
C LEU A 28 13.25 6.59 4.07
N VAL A 29 13.46 5.44 3.43
CA VAL A 29 14.78 5.09 2.88
C VAL A 29 15.18 6.06 1.77
N VAL A 30 14.28 6.31 0.82
CA VAL A 30 14.54 7.24 -0.30
C VAL A 30 14.63 8.67 0.23
N GLY A 31 13.69 9.10 1.07
CA GLY A 31 13.69 10.43 1.67
C GLY A 31 14.90 10.71 2.53
N GLY A 32 15.29 9.78 3.40
CA GLY A 32 16.50 9.91 4.21
C GLY A 32 17.78 9.97 3.36
N THR A 33 17.83 9.19 2.28
CA THR A 33 19.00 9.16 1.39
C THR A 33 19.14 10.43 0.54
N PHE A 34 18.04 10.97 0.00
CA PHE A 34 18.07 12.07 -0.96
C PHE A 34 17.65 13.43 -0.39
N LEU A 35 16.79 13.44 0.62
CA LEU A 35 16.22 14.66 1.22
C LEU A 35 16.68 14.89 2.67
N GLY A 36 17.31 13.92 3.33
CA GLY A 36 17.78 14.04 4.71
C GLY A 36 18.91 15.06 4.91
N GLY A 37 19.61 15.44 3.84
CA GLY A 37 20.61 16.51 3.87
C GLY A 37 20.06 17.90 3.48
N LEU A 38 18.77 18.01 3.19
CA LEU A 38 18.13 19.28 2.82
C LEU A 38 17.43 19.87 4.05
N ASP A 39 17.74 21.12 4.37
CA ASP A 39 17.17 21.86 5.51
C ASP A 39 15.73 22.34 5.20
N ILE A 40 14.84 21.38 4.91
CA ILE A 40 13.45 21.62 4.50
C ILE A 40 12.57 21.97 5.72
N TYR A 41 13.05 21.63 6.92
CA TYR A 41 12.36 21.83 8.19
C TYR A 41 11.96 23.30 8.41
N GLU A 42 12.81 24.24 8.01
CA GLU A 42 12.60 25.68 8.20
C GLU A 42 11.38 26.22 7.42
N SER A 43 10.98 25.53 6.35
CA SER A 43 9.86 25.94 5.47
C SER A 43 8.55 25.18 5.73
N THR A 44 8.61 23.97 6.28
CA THR A 44 7.44 23.08 6.39
C THR A 44 7.17 22.56 7.80
N GLY A 45 8.12 22.70 8.72
CA GLY A 45 8.05 22.12 10.06
C GLY A 45 8.15 20.60 10.10
N LEU A 46 8.48 19.96 8.98
CA LEU A 46 8.69 18.52 8.83
C LEU A 46 10.04 18.28 8.16
N GLU A 47 10.72 17.21 8.56
CA GLU A 47 11.95 16.82 7.88
C GLU A 47 11.64 16.20 6.51
N GLY A 48 12.52 16.41 5.53
CA GLY A 48 12.30 15.93 4.16
C GLY A 48 12.08 14.42 4.06
N TYR A 49 12.70 13.64 4.96
CA TYR A 49 12.49 12.20 5.02
C TYR A 49 11.11 11.82 5.57
N GLU A 50 10.54 12.61 6.50
CA GLU A 50 9.20 12.38 7.04
C GLU A 50 8.14 12.62 5.98
N LEU A 51 8.30 13.71 5.22
CA LEU A 51 7.42 14.00 4.10
C LEU A 51 7.45 12.87 3.05
N ALA A 52 8.63 12.39 2.71
CA ALA A 52 8.80 11.26 1.80
C ALA A 52 8.17 9.97 2.35
N ALA A 53 8.25 9.73 3.67
CA ALA A 53 7.57 8.61 4.32
C ALA A 53 6.05 8.68 4.13
N TYR A 54 5.45 9.84 4.37
CA TYR A 54 4.00 10.02 4.21
C TYR A 54 3.57 9.82 2.77
N VAL A 55 4.29 10.42 1.81
CA VAL A 55 4.00 10.25 0.38
C VAL A 55 4.16 8.79 -0.03
N GLY A 56 5.24 8.14 0.42
CA GLY A 56 5.50 6.73 0.19
C GLY A 56 4.39 5.84 0.75
N ALA A 57 3.91 6.12 1.97
CA ALA A 57 2.82 5.38 2.61
C ALA A 57 1.52 5.47 1.81
N ILE A 58 1.14 6.68 1.37
CA ILE A 58 -0.08 6.91 0.60
C ILE A 58 0.01 6.20 -0.75
N ALA A 59 1.12 6.38 -1.48
CA ALA A 59 1.32 5.75 -2.78
C ALA A 59 1.33 4.22 -2.67
N GLY A 60 2.07 3.68 -1.71
CA GLY A 60 2.17 2.25 -1.44
C GLY A 60 0.81 1.65 -1.05
N ALA A 61 0.06 2.31 -0.17
CA ALA A 61 -1.27 1.88 0.24
C ALA A 61 -2.23 1.81 -0.95
N ILE A 62 -2.27 2.83 -1.81
CA ILE A 62 -3.15 2.86 -3.00
C ILE A 62 -2.79 1.71 -3.96
N VAL A 63 -1.51 1.59 -4.32
CA VAL A 63 -1.05 0.58 -5.29
C VAL A 63 -1.34 -0.82 -4.77
N MET A 64 -0.95 -1.12 -3.53
CA MET A 64 -1.11 -2.46 -2.97
C MET A 64 -2.56 -2.79 -2.64
N THR A 65 -3.42 -1.82 -2.34
CA THR A 65 -4.87 -2.05 -2.23
C THR A 65 -5.43 -2.60 -3.54
N ILE A 66 -5.06 -2.00 -4.68
CA ILE A 66 -5.54 -2.43 -6.00
C ILE A 66 -5.00 -3.82 -6.32
N VAL A 67 -3.70 -4.05 -6.08
CA VAL A 67 -3.05 -5.35 -6.33
C VAL A 67 -3.66 -6.44 -5.46
N GLY A 68 -3.78 -6.21 -4.15
CA GLY A 68 -4.34 -7.15 -3.18
C GLY A 68 -5.81 -7.48 -3.47
N ALA A 69 -6.62 -6.48 -3.83
CA ALA A 69 -8.00 -6.68 -4.24
C ALA A 69 -8.10 -7.56 -5.49
N LYS A 70 -7.30 -7.29 -6.53
CA LYS A 70 -7.28 -8.08 -7.78
C LYS A 70 -6.77 -9.50 -7.53
N PHE A 71 -5.74 -9.65 -6.72
CA PHE A 71 -5.15 -10.95 -6.40
C PHE A 71 -6.14 -11.83 -5.64
N ALA A 72 -6.75 -11.32 -4.57
CA ALA A 72 -7.72 -12.08 -3.77
C ALA A 72 -8.97 -12.47 -4.57
N GLN A 73 -9.44 -11.62 -5.50
CA GLN A 73 -10.50 -12.00 -6.43
C GLN A 73 -10.08 -13.15 -7.33
N ARG A 74 -8.90 -13.08 -7.96
CA ARG A 74 -8.39 -14.17 -8.82
C ARG A 74 -8.26 -15.50 -8.08
N VAL A 75 -7.81 -15.48 -6.83
CA VAL A 75 -7.73 -16.70 -6.00
C VAL A 75 -9.12 -17.26 -5.71
N ALA A 76 -10.08 -16.39 -5.35
CA ALA A 76 -11.45 -16.81 -5.10
C ALA A 76 -12.13 -17.39 -6.35
N ASP A 77 -11.91 -16.78 -7.52
CA ASP A 77 -12.49 -17.23 -8.79
C ASP A 77 -11.93 -18.60 -9.21
N LYS A 78 -10.61 -18.83 -9.06
CA LYS A 78 -9.99 -20.14 -9.30
C LYS A 78 -10.55 -21.22 -8.36
N LYS A 79 -10.74 -20.89 -7.08
CA LYS A 79 -11.27 -21.84 -6.09
C LYS A 79 -12.75 -22.18 -6.34
N GLY A 80 -13.53 -21.24 -6.89
CA GLY A 80 -14.92 -21.48 -7.29
C GLY A 80 -15.08 -22.46 -8.47
N GLN A 81 -14.09 -22.51 -9.38
CA GLN A 81 -14.11 -23.44 -10.52
C GLN A 81 -13.67 -24.87 -10.17
N GLY A 82 -12.86 -25.04 -9.12
CA GLY A 82 -12.38 -26.36 -8.68
C GLY A 82 -13.42 -27.21 -7.93
N ASN A 83 -14.52 -26.61 -7.48
CA ASN A 83 -15.57 -27.28 -6.68
C ASN A 83 -16.76 -27.80 -7.52
N PHE A 84 -16.69 -27.70 -8.85
CA PHE A 84 -17.73 -28.15 -9.79
C PHE A 84 -17.29 -29.35 -10.65
N LYS A 85 -16.26 -30.09 -10.23
CA LYS A 85 -15.91 -31.39 -10.80
C LYS A 85 -16.18 -32.50 -9.80
#